data_AF-A0AAX1RWG0-F1
#
_entry.id   AF-A0AAX1RWG0-F1
#
_cell.length_a   1.000
_cell.length_b   1.000
_cell.length_c   1.000
_cell.angle_alpha   90.00
_cell.angle_beta   90.00
_cell.angle_gamma   90.00
#
_symmetry.space_group_name_H-M   'P 1'
#
loop_
_entity.id
_entity.type
_entity.pdbx_description
1 polymer ?
#
loop_
_entity_poly.entity_id
_entity_poly.type
_entity_poly.pdbx_seq_one_letter_code
_entity_poly.pdbx_strand_id
1 'polypeptide(L)'
;MYFKEGKKISNIFNIDGFNFRRETTRESNKIRVVIMTLEYEYVDEIVVFDLNHIHEAEEVLRQSVFDYIENQTDNLDKIMAYFTKN
;
A
#
# COMPACT_ATOMS: atom_id res chain seq x y z
N MET A 1 -4.36 11.41 -21.61
CA MET A 1 -3.28 11.20 -20.62
C MET A 1 -2.71 9.80 -20.86
N TYR A 2 -1.41 9.67 -21.18
CA TYR A 2 -0.80 8.49 -21.81
C TYR A 2 -0.43 7.38 -20.81
N PHE A 3 -1.42 6.65 -20.32
CA PHE A 3 -1.20 5.38 -19.62
C PHE A 3 -1.72 4.26 -20.51
N LYS A 4 -0.85 3.71 -21.36
CA LYS A 4 -1.21 2.60 -22.26
C LYS A 4 -1.55 1.35 -21.44
N GLU A 5 -2.49 0.56 -21.94
CA GLU A 5 -2.82 -0.75 -21.37
C GLU A 5 -1.58 -1.63 -21.23
N GLY A 6 -1.49 -2.39 -20.14
CA GLY A 6 -0.34 -3.21 -19.79
C GLY A 6 0.85 -2.43 -19.23
N LYS A 7 0.80 -1.09 -19.19
CA LYS A 7 1.84 -0.29 -18.54
C LYS A 7 1.74 -0.48 -17.02
N LYS A 8 2.86 -0.88 -16.42
CA LYS A 8 3.08 -0.90 -14.98
C LYS A 8 4.00 0.25 -14.59
N ILE A 9 3.62 1.01 -13.59
CA ILE A 9 4.49 2.00 -12.95
C ILE A 9 4.67 1.58 -11.51
N SER A 10 5.92 1.50 -11.07
CA SER A 10 6.27 1.22 -9.68
C SER A 10 6.98 2.44 -9.11
N ASN A 11 6.59 2.86 -7.91
CA ASN A 11 7.26 3.93 -7.17
C ASN A 11 7.39 3.54 -5.70
N ILE A 12 8.45 4.01 -5.06
CA ILE A 12 8.63 3.90 -3.61
C ILE A 12 8.15 5.22 -2.98
N PHE A 13 7.46 5.11 -1.86
CA PHE A 13 7.04 6.25 -1.05
C PHE A 13 7.24 5.94 0.44
N ASN A 14 7.32 7.00 1.25
CA ASN A 14 7.55 6.89 2.69
C ASN A 14 6.33 7.42 3.44
N ILE A 15 5.89 6.68 4.47
CA ILE A 15 4.89 7.11 5.45
C ILE A 15 5.46 6.80 6.83
N ASP A 16 5.57 7.83 7.67
CA ASP A 16 6.06 7.75 9.06
C ASP A 16 7.38 6.96 9.24
N GLY A 17 8.30 7.10 8.28
CA GLY A 17 9.60 6.42 8.30
C GLY A 17 9.57 5.02 7.69
N PHE A 18 8.41 4.45 7.38
CA PHE A 18 8.25 3.18 6.70
C PHE A 18 8.19 3.37 5.18
N ASN A 19 8.97 2.58 4.44
CA ASN A 19 8.99 2.61 2.99
C ASN A 19 8.06 1.56 2.41
N PHE A 20 7.23 1.98 1.46
CA PHE A 20 6.31 1.13 0.74
C PHE A 20 6.53 1.27 -0.75
N ARG A 21 6.16 0.22 -1.47
CA ARG A 21 6.09 0.20 -2.92
C ARG A 21 4.64 0.32 -3.35
N ARG A 22 4.38 1.27 -4.25
CA ARG A 22 3.13 1.39 -5.00
C ARG A 22 3.31 0.89 -6.41
N GLU A 23 2.49 -0.05 -6.84
CA GLU A 23 2.44 -0.54 -8.20
C GLU A 23 1.11 -0.19 -8.84
N THR A 24 1.13 0.65 -9.87
CA THR A 24 -0.03 1.03 -10.67
C THR A 24 0.01 0.34 -12.02
N THR A 25 -1.01 -0.48 -12.31
CA THR A 25 -1.15 -1.21 -13.56
C THR A 25 -2.41 -0.74 -14.27
N ARG A 26 -2.29 -0.33 -15.54
CA ARG A 26 -3.45 -0.08 -16.39
C ARG A 26 -3.88 -1.37 -17.06
N GLU A 27 -5.08 -1.81 -16.73
CA GLU A 27 -5.78 -2.90 -17.40
C GLU A 27 -6.80 -2.32 -18.39
N SER A 28 -7.44 -3.17 -19.20
CA SER A 28 -8.27 -2.73 -20.34
C SER A 28 -9.36 -1.74 -19.95
N ASN A 29 -10.02 -1.97 -18.81
CA ASN A 29 -11.16 -1.20 -18.32
C ASN A 29 -10.95 -0.56 -16.94
N LYS A 30 -9.77 -0.69 -16.34
CA LYS A 30 -9.53 -0.28 -14.95
C LYS A 30 -8.06 0.02 -14.69
N ILE A 31 -7.80 0.70 -13.58
CA ILE A 31 -6.47 0.90 -13.03
C ILE A 31 -6.40 0.16 -11.72
N ARG A 32 -5.45 -0.74 -11.60
CA ARG A 32 -5.16 -1.48 -10.37
C ARG A 32 -3.99 -0.81 -9.68
N VAL A 33 -4.14 -0.46 -8.41
CA VAL A 33 -3.08 0.09 -7.57
C VAL A 33 -2.86 -0.85 -6.39
N VAL A 34 -1.65 -1.36 -6.24
CA VAL A 34 -1.26 -2.26 -5.16
C VAL A 34 -0.20 -1.57 -4.30
N ILE A 35 -0.35 -1.67 -2.99
CA ILE A 35 0.63 -1.24 -2.00
C ILE A 35 1.22 -2.47 -1.31
N MET A 36 2.53 -2.44 -1.11
CA MET A 36 3.30 -3.55 -0.60
C MET A 36 4.56 -3.04 0.09
N THR A 37 5.14 -3.83 0.99
CA THR A 37 6.43 -3.52 1.60
C THR A 37 7.59 -3.63 0.59
N LEU A 38 8.81 -3.25 0.98
CA LEU A 38 9.98 -3.42 0.12
C LEU A 38 10.34 -4.89 -0.11
N GLU A 39 9.96 -5.75 0.83
CA GLU A 39 10.10 -7.21 0.85
C GLU A 39 8.99 -7.91 0.05
N TYR A 40 8.13 -7.15 -0.62
CA TYR A 40 7.00 -7.62 -1.40
C TYR A 40 5.86 -8.26 -0.58
N GLU A 41 5.75 -7.92 0.70
CA GLU A 41 4.56 -8.28 1.47
C GLU A 41 3.38 -7.41 1.05
N TYR A 42 2.22 -8.03 0.83
CA TYR A 42 1.00 -7.32 0.46
C TYR A 42 0.49 -6.49 1.64
N VAL A 43 0.16 -5.22 1.37
CA VAL A 43 -0.49 -4.33 2.33
C VAL A 43 -1.94 -4.14 1.93
N ASP A 44 -2.19 -3.61 0.72
CA ASP A 44 -3.55 -3.38 0.22
C ASP A 44 -3.61 -3.22 -1.31
N GLU A 45 -4.82 -3.26 -1.86
CA GLU A 45 -5.12 -3.07 -3.28
C GLU A 45 -6.41 -2.29 -3.47
N ILE A 46 -6.38 -1.36 -4.42
CA ILE A 46 -7.58 -0.71 -4.93
C ILE A 46 -7.68 -0.80 -6.44
N VAL A 47 -8.91 -0.95 -6.92
CA VAL A 47 -9.24 -1.03 -8.34
C VAL A 47 -10.14 0.14 -8.69
N VAL A 48 -9.65 0.99 -9.58
CA VAL A 48 -10.32 2.22 -10.01
C VAL A 48 -10.79 2.05 -11.45
N PHE A 49 -12.11 2.07 -11.65
CA PHE A 49 -12.72 1.99 -12.99
C PHE A 49 -12.87 3.35 -13.65
N ASP A 50 -13.04 4.42 -12.85
CA ASP A 50 -13.11 5.80 -13.31
C ASP A 50 -11.97 6.63 -12.69
N LEU A 51 -11.18 7.28 -13.55
CA LEU A 51 -10.09 8.17 -13.14
C LEU A 51 -10.54 9.29 -12.20
N ASN A 52 -11.82 9.67 -12.23
CA ASN A 52 -12.37 10.66 -11.31
C ASN A 52 -12.30 10.22 -9.84
N HIS A 53 -12.30 8.91 -9.56
CA HIS A 53 -12.24 8.37 -8.19
C HIS A 53 -10.81 8.04 -7.73
N ILE A 54 -9.79 8.46 -8.48
CA ILE A 54 -8.40 8.16 -8.12
C ILE A 54 -7.99 8.83 -6.80
N HIS A 55 -8.56 9.99 -6.48
CA HIS A 55 -8.25 10.71 -5.25
C HIS A 55 -8.81 9.99 -4.02
N GLU A 56 -10.07 9.59 -4.06
CA GLU A 56 -10.70 8.76 -3.02
C GLU A 56 -9.92 7.45 -2.83
N ALA A 57 -9.45 6.86 -3.93
CA ALA A 57 -8.65 5.66 -3.88
C ALA A 57 -7.28 5.87 -3.19
N GLU A 58 -6.64 7.03 -3.39
CA GLU A 58 -5.40 7.37 -2.69
C GLU A 58 -5.62 7.61 -1.18
N GLU A 59 -6.77 8.15 -0.78
CA GLU A 59 -7.11 8.32 0.64
C GLU A 59 -7.31 6.97 1.33
N VAL A 60 -8.06 6.05 0.72
CA VAL A 60 -8.24 4.69 1.24
C VAL A 60 -6.89 3.97 1.40
N LEU A 61 -6.02 4.06 0.39
CA LEU A 61 -4.70 3.45 0.44
C LEU A 61 -3.83 4.01 1.57
N ARG A 62 -3.94 5.31 1.88
CA ARG A 62 -3.21 5.90 3.02
C ARG A 62 -3.70 5.32 4.33
N GLN A 63 -5.02 5.21 4.53
CA GLN A 63 -5.58 4.62 5.74
C GLN A 63 -5.11 3.16 5.91
N SER A 64 -5.17 2.35 4.85
CA SER A 64 -4.73 0.96 4.92
C SER A 64 -3.24 0.82 5.27
N VAL A 65 -2.38 1.75 4.84
CA VAL A 65 -0.97 1.77 5.23
C VAL A 65 -0.81 2.10 6.72
N PHE A 66 -1.56 3.06 7.25
CA PHE A 66 -1.53 3.36 8.68
C PHE A 66 -1.99 2.17 9.52
N ASP A 67 -3.11 1.54 9.15
CA ASP A 67 -3.64 0.35 9.84
C ASP A 67 -2.61 -0.80 9.80
N TYR A 68 -1.89 -0.98 8.69
CA TYR A 68 -0.82 -1.96 8.60
C TYR A 68 0.34 -1.65 9.54
N ILE A 69 0.82 -0.40 9.59
CA ILE A 69 1.91 0.02 10.48
C ILE A 69 1.52 -0.19 11.95
N GLU A 70 0.30 0.20 12.34
CA GLU A 70 -0.21 0.04 13.69
C GLU A 70 -0.24 -1.45 14.08
N ASN A 71 -0.81 -2.30 13.23
CA ASN A 71 -0.86 -3.75 13.48
C ASN A 71 0.54 -4.39 13.58
N GLN A 72 1.50 -3.97 12.75
CA GLN A 72 2.87 -4.48 12.84
C GLN A 72 3.56 -4.05 14.14
N THR A 73 3.40 -2.77 14.52
CA THR A 73 3.94 -2.23 15.78
C THR A 73 3.35 -2.95 16.99
N ASP A 74 2.03 -3.10 17.04
CA ASP A 74 1.32 -3.82 18.10
C ASP A 74 1.79 -5.27 18.26
N ASN A 75 2.05 -5.94 17.14
CA ASN A 75 2.57 -7.31 17.16
C ASN A 75 4.01 -7.35 17.68
N LEU A 76 4.85 -6.41 17.27
CA LEU A 76 6.21 -6.28 17.77
C LEU A 76 6.22 -5.99 19.28
N ASP A 77 5.36 -5.10 19.76
CA ASP A 77 5.25 -4.76 21.18
C ASP A 77 4.81 -5.97 22.02
N LYS A 78 3.87 -6.77 21.53
CA LYS A 78 3.47 -8.04 22.17
C LYS A 78 4.63 -9.03 22.28
N ILE A 79 5.43 -9.16 21.22
CA ILE A 79 6.62 -10.02 21.21
C ILE A 79 7.66 -9.50 22.20
N MET A 80 7.94 -8.20 22.21
CA MET A 80 8.90 -7.58 23.13
C MET A 80 8.50 -7.72 24.60
N ALA A 81 7.20 -7.55 24.90
CA ALA A 81 6.65 -7.75 26.25
C ALA A 81 6.80 -9.20 26.75
N TYR A 82 6.77 -10.18 25.86
CA TYR A 82 7.04 -11.58 26.20
C TYR A 82 8.51 -11.80 26.58
N PHE A 83 9.45 -11.15 25.89
CA PHE A 83 10.89 -11.34 26.14
C PHE A 83 11.45 -10.52 27.32
N THR A 84 10.80 -9.43 27.72
CA THR A 84 11.26 -8.54 28.80
C THR A 84 10.67 -8.86 30.18
N LYS A 85 9.74 -9.82 30.28
CA LYS A 85 9.12 -10.25 31.55
C LYS A 85 9.81 -11.42 32.26
N ASN A 86 10.99 -11.85 31.82
CA ASN A 86 11.87 -12.79 32.52
C ASN A 86 13.06 -12.06 33.17
#